data_AF-F0GBM0-F1
#
_entry.id   AF-F0GBM0-F1
#
_cell.length_a   1.000
_cell.length_b   1.000
_cell.length_c   1.000
_cell.angle_alpha   90.00
_cell.angle_beta   90.00
_cell.angle_gamma   90.00
#
_symmetry.space_group_name_H-M   'P 1'
#
loop_
_entity.id
_entity.type
_entity.pdbx_description
1 polymer ?
#
loop_
_entity_poly.entity_id
_entity_poly.type
_entity_poly.pdbx_seq_one_letter_code
_entity_poly.pdbx_strand_id
1 'polypeptide(L)'
;WDGMRLVQETYHDRRGEEALTYLYEANSYAPLARIDHATPAANDAEARDAVYYFHNDVSGLPEELTDADGELVWQARYKVWGNAVQEEWIARAPQQPAAAWGEVQTAATPGHVPRPQNLRFQGQYLDRETGLHYNTFRFYDPDIGRFINPDPIGLNGGHNLYRYTPNPITWIDPWGWAGCTLTKAKSKDYDYTLRLKRSEYPQTFGHISDAIGNGHADIVTVQRGSAKLNRKLSLAGIKTKAGMDRDEWPMAMFKEGGDGASVRYIDPSDNRGAGSSIGNALSDLPDGTRVKVEIFDE
;
A
#
# COMPACT_ATOMS: atom_id res chain seq x y z
N TRP A 1 -3.75 15.87 -2.17
CA TRP A 1 -4.20 14.46 -2.12
C TRP A 1 -5.20 14.22 -3.24
N ASP A 2 -5.12 13.07 -3.91
CA ASP A 2 -6.16 12.56 -4.81
C ASP A 2 -6.68 11.25 -4.23
N GLY A 3 -7.95 11.25 -3.83
CA GLY A 3 -8.49 10.25 -2.91
C GLY A 3 -7.58 10.09 -1.68
N MET A 4 -7.05 8.88 -1.49
CA MET A 4 -6.18 8.52 -0.36
C MET A 4 -4.68 8.58 -0.69
N ARG A 5 -4.28 9.06 -1.86
CA ARG A 5 -2.86 9.16 -2.26
C ARG A 5 -2.35 10.59 -2.16
N LEU A 6 -1.15 10.75 -1.60
CA LEU A 6 -0.50 12.05 -1.52
C LEU A 6 0.03 12.41 -2.91
N VAL A 7 -0.69 13.24 -3.65
CA VAL A 7 -0.24 13.65 -4.99
C VAL A 7 0.76 14.79 -4.95
N GLN A 8 0.63 15.71 -3.99
CA GLN A 8 1.49 16.88 -3.95
C GLN A 8 1.65 17.41 -2.53
N GLU A 9 2.85 17.86 -2.21
CA GLU A 9 3.15 18.73 -1.09
C GLU A 9 3.51 20.12 -1.60
N THR A 10 3.10 21.14 -0.87
CA THR A 10 3.46 22.53 -1.16
C THR A 10 4.13 23.12 0.08
N TYR A 11 5.32 23.66 -0.11
CA TYR A 11 6.10 24.37 0.89
C TYR A 11 6.01 25.86 0.61
N HIS A 12 5.68 26.63 1.65
CA HIS A 12 5.72 28.09 1.59
C HIS A 12 6.82 28.57 2.53
N ASP A 13 7.90 29.10 1.96
CA ASP A 13 8.98 29.69 2.75
C ASP A 13 9.40 31.06 2.19
N ARG A 14 10.46 31.64 2.77
CA ARG A 14 10.96 32.97 2.38
C ARG A 14 11.47 33.04 0.93
N ARG A 15 11.70 31.90 0.27
CA ARG A 15 12.17 31.78 -1.11
C ARG A 15 11.04 31.64 -2.11
N GLY A 16 9.81 31.40 -1.65
CA GLY A 16 8.61 31.30 -2.48
C GLY A 16 7.79 30.06 -2.17
N GLU A 17 6.92 29.73 -3.12
CA GLU A 17 6.19 28.48 -3.14
C GLU A 17 6.99 27.43 -3.91
N GLU A 18 7.19 26.28 -3.29
CA GLU A 18 7.81 25.10 -3.90
C GLU A 18 6.83 23.94 -3.81
N ALA A 19 6.66 23.20 -4.89
CA ALA A 19 5.78 22.05 -4.93
C ALA A 19 6.57 20.76 -5.19
N LEU A 20 6.19 19.68 -4.52
CA LEU A 20 6.69 18.33 -4.75
C LEU A 20 5.52 17.47 -5.21
N THR A 21 5.57 16.92 -6.42
CA THR A 21 4.54 15.99 -6.92
C THR A 21 5.03 14.56 -6.84
N TYR A 22 4.18 13.67 -6.35
CA TYR A 22 4.47 12.24 -6.23
C TYR A 22 3.72 11.44 -7.29
N LEU A 23 4.44 10.54 -7.94
CA LEU A 23 3.93 9.55 -8.87
C LEU A 23 4.04 8.19 -8.22
N TYR A 24 3.05 7.33 -8.46
CA TYR A 24 2.95 5.99 -7.88
C TYR A 24 2.92 4.94 -8.98
N GLU A 25 3.30 3.72 -8.63
CA GLU A 25 3.06 2.57 -9.49
C GLU A 25 1.55 2.41 -9.76
N ALA A 26 1.22 1.82 -10.92
CA ALA A 26 -0.16 1.64 -11.34
C ALA A 26 -0.94 0.82 -10.30
N ASN A 27 -2.07 1.37 -9.83
CA ASN A 27 -2.94 0.77 -8.83
C ASN A 27 -2.20 0.35 -7.54
N SER A 28 -1.21 1.14 -7.13
CA SER A 28 -0.41 0.88 -5.93
C SER A 28 -0.27 2.15 -5.09
N TYR A 29 0.16 1.96 -3.84
CA TYR A 29 0.62 3.04 -2.96
C TYR A 29 2.15 3.09 -2.88
N ALA A 30 2.85 2.19 -3.58
CA ALA A 30 4.30 2.23 -3.73
C ALA A 30 4.69 3.44 -4.60
N PRO A 31 5.53 4.36 -4.10
CA PRO A 31 5.94 5.53 -4.85
C PRO A 31 6.90 5.14 -5.97
N LEU A 32 6.77 5.80 -7.11
CA LEU A 32 7.56 5.55 -8.31
C LEU A 32 8.55 6.69 -8.57
N ALA A 33 8.07 7.92 -8.53
CA ALA A 33 8.90 9.11 -8.76
C ALA A 33 8.39 10.32 -7.98
N ARG A 34 9.29 11.27 -7.72
CA ARG A 34 9.00 12.59 -7.18
C ARG A 34 9.49 13.65 -8.16
N ILE A 35 8.68 14.69 -8.36
CA ILE A 35 9.02 15.85 -9.17
C ILE A 35 9.06 17.05 -8.24
N ASP A 36 10.24 17.64 -8.07
CA ASP A 36 10.43 18.88 -7.34
C ASP A 36 10.33 20.01 -8.37
N HIS A 37 9.24 20.78 -8.29
CA HIS A 37 8.94 21.84 -9.25
C HIS A 37 9.88 23.04 -9.03
N ALA A 38 10.55 23.46 -10.09
CA ALA A 38 11.47 24.58 -9.98
C ALA A 38 10.71 25.91 -9.86
N THR A 39 11.10 26.75 -8.90
CA THR A 39 10.62 28.13 -8.82
C THR A 39 11.51 29.01 -9.70
N PRO A 40 11.02 29.60 -10.81
CA PRO A 40 11.85 30.45 -11.64
C PRO A 40 12.29 31.70 -10.86
N ALA A 41 13.60 31.90 -10.71
CA ALA A 41 14.09 33.18 -10.24
C ALA A 41 13.84 34.24 -11.33
N ALA A 42 13.62 35.50 -10.95
CA ALA A 42 13.33 36.59 -11.89
C ALA A 42 14.36 36.77 -13.02
N ASN A 43 15.55 36.17 -12.88
CA ASN A 43 16.67 36.26 -13.81
C ASN A 43 17.10 34.90 -14.39
N ASP A 44 16.36 33.82 -14.11
CA ASP A 44 16.72 32.47 -14.55
C ASP A 44 15.54 31.82 -15.28
N ALA A 45 15.51 32.03 -16.61
CA ALA A 45 14.48 31.50 -17.49
C ALA A 45 14.66 30.00 -17.81
N GLU A 46 15.72 29.36 -17.30
CA GLU A 46 16.03 27.94 -17.54
C GLU A 46 15.82 27.05 -16.32
N ALA A 47 15.10 27.53 -15.29
CA ALA A 47 14.73 26.71 -14.14
C ALA A 47 13.96 25.45 -14.60
N ARG A 48 14.50 24.27 -14.32
CA ARG A 48 13.93 22.97 -14.70
C ARG A 48 13.59 22.16 -13.46
N ASP A 49 12.46 21.47 -13.53
CA ASP A 49 12.04 20.53 -12.50
C ASP A 49 13.10 19.44 -12.28
N ALA A 50 13.31 19.08 -11.02
CA ALA A 50 14.16 17.96 -10.67
C ALA A 50 13.30 16.70 -10.49
N VAL A 51 13.67 15.62 -11.18
CA VAL A 51 12.97 14.33 -11.10
C VAL A 51 13.82 13.34 -10.32
N TYR A 52 13.20 12.69 -9.34
CA TYR A 52 13.79 11.64 -8.52
C TYR A 52 12.99 10.35 -8.66
N TYR A 53 13.69 9.22 -8.68
CA TYR A 53 13.10 7.88 -8.81
C TYR A 53 13.26 7.12 -7.52
N PHE A 54 12.17 6.51 -7.05
CA PHE A 54 12.15 5.70 -5.85
C PHE A 54 12.63 4.29 -6.12
N HIS A 55 13.49 3.78 -5.24
CA HIS A 55 13.79 2.35 -5.12
C HIS A 55 13.24 1.88 -3.79
N ASN A 56 12.23 1.00 -3.87
CA ASN A 56 11.48 0.54 -2.71
C ASN A 56 11.86 -0.89 -2.34
N ASP A 57 11.68 -1.24 -1.07
CA ASP A 57 11.73 -2.63 -0.62
C ASP A 57 10.49 -3.44 -1.10
N VAL A 58 10.43 -4.71 -0.72
CA VAL A 58 9.31 -5.61 -1.08
C VAL A 58 7.95 -5.20 -0.51
N SER A 59 7.94 -4.37 0.53
CA SER A 59 6.73 -3.82 1.16
C SER A 59 6.31 -2.49 0.53
N GLY A 60 7.12 -1.94 -0.40
CA GLY A 60 6.92 -0.63 -1.01
C GLY A 60 7.44 0.53 -0.16
N LEU A 61 8.30 0.26 0.82
CA LEU A 61 8.96 1.25 1.67
C LEU A 61 10.16 1.86 0.91
N PRO A 62 10.24 3.19 0.74
CA PRO A 62 11.36 3.85 0.08
C PRO A 62 12.71 3.63 0.77
N GLU A 63 13.65 2.96 0.12
CA GLU A 63 15.02 2.77 0.61
C GLU A 63 16.01 3.75 -0.03
N GLU A 64 15.84 4.08 -1.31
CA GLU A 64 16.74 4.95 -2.05
C GLU A 64 15.99 5.91 -2.99
N LEU A 65 16.60 7.05 -3.29
CA LEU A 65 16.23 7.93 -4.41
C LEU A 65 17.42 8.14 -5.32
N THR A 66 17.19 8.05 -6.63
CA THR A 66 18.15 8.47 -7.65
C THR A 66 17.64 9.66 -8.44
N ASP A 67 18.54 10.51 -8.94
CA ASP A 67 18.20 11.59 -9.87
C ASP A 67 17.98 11.08 -11.31
N ALA A 68 17.76 12.00 -12.25
CA ALA A 68 17.56 11.71 -13.68
C ALA A 68 18.80 11.12 -14.38
N ASP A 69 19.99 11.30 -13.83
CA ASP A 69 21.23 10.69 -14.33
C ASP A 69 21.44 9.28 -13.75
N GLY A 70 20.57 8.86 -12.81
CA GLY A 70 20.66 7.57 -12.11
C GLY A 70 21.58 7.59 -10.90
N GLU A 71 22.00 8.77 -10.45
CA GLU A 71 22.90 8.91 -9.31
C GLU A 71 22.12 8.90 -7.98
N LEU A 72 22.65 8.20 -6.98
CA LEU A 72 22.04 8.09 -5.65
C LEU A 72 22.10 9.44 -4.92
N VAL A 73 20.93 9.99 -4.57
CA VAL A 73 20.81 11.30 -3.90
C VAL A 73 20.26 11.21 -2.48
N TRP A 74 19.57 10.14 -2.13
CA TRP A 74 19.06 9.89 -0.79
C TRP A 74 18.99 8.40 -0.52
N GLN A 75 19.22 8.01 0.73
CA GLN A 75 19.02 6.65 1.18
C GLN A 75 18.53 6.60 2.63
N ALA A 76 17.83 5.52 2.96
CA ALA A 76 17.39 5.23 4.31
C ALA A 76 17.47 3.73 4.63
N ARG A 77 17.56 3.43 5.92
CA ARG A 77 17.47 2.06 6.45
C ARG A 77 16.45 2.02 7.57
N TYR A 78 15.65 0.97 7.60
CA TYR A 78 14.53 0.85 8.54
C TYR A 78 14.61 -0.40 9.40
N LYS A 79 13.99 -0.31 10.57
CA LYS A 79 13.60 -1.49 11.35
C LYS A 79 12.36 -2.13 10.71
N VAL A 80 12.05 -3.35 11.16
CA VAL A 80 10.91 -4.16 10.69
C VAL A 80 9.57 -3.41 10.69
N TRP A 81 9.37 -2.48 11.63
CA TRP A 81 8.14 -1.70 11.77
C TRP A 81 8.24 -0.29 11.18
N GLY A 82 9.19 -0.06 10.26
CA GLY A 82 9.25 1.18 9.49
C GLY A 82 9.92 2.36 10.19
N ASN A 83 10.49 2.17 11.38
CA ASN A 83 11.30 3.21 12.02
C ASN A 83 12.64 3.34 11.28
N ALA A 84 12.95 4.53 10.77
CA ALA A 84 14.22 4.86 10.13
C ALA A 84 15.36 4.90 11.17
N VAL A 85 16.35 4.03 11.02
CA VAL A 85 17.59 4.04 11.82
C VAL A 85 18.70 4.86 11.17
N GLN A 86 18.61 5.07 9.86
CA GLN A 86 19.50 5.93 9.09
C GLN A 86 18.67 6.60 8.00
N GLU A 87 18.89 7.88 7.79
CA GLU A 87 18.33 8.67 6.70
C GLU A 87 19.38 9.72 6.32
N GLU A 88 19.81 9.76 5.06
CA GLU A 88 20.80 10.74 4.61
C GLU A 88 20.57 11.18 3.16
N TRP A 89 20.73 12.49 2.94
CA TRP A 89 20.86 13.08 1.62
C TRP A 89 22.34 13.08 1.24
N ILE A 90 22.66 12.48 0.09
CA ILE A 90 24.02 12.40 -0.42
C ILE A 90 24.28 13.67 -1.22
N ALA A 91 24.97 14.63 -0.60
CA ALA A 91 25.37 15.84 -1.29
C ALA A 91 26.43 15.51 -2.36
N ARG A 92 26.19 15.90 -3.62
CA ARG A 92 27.29 16.05 -4.57
C ARG A 92 28.21 17.14 -4.02
N ALA A 93 29.46 16.79 -3.70
CA ALA A 93 30.54 17.72 -3.95
C ALA A 93 30.53 17.92 -5.48
N PRO A 94 30.34 19.15 -6.01
CA PRO A 94 30.44 19.34 -7.45
C PRO A 94 31.79 18.78 -7.89
N GLN A 95 31.79 17.79 -8.79
CA GLN A 95 33.01 17.40 -9.47
C GLN A 95 33.47 18.63 -10.25
N GLN A 96 34.37 19.41 -9.66
CA GLN A 96 35.06 20.45 -10.39
C GLN A 96 35.83 19.73 -11.50
N PRO A 97 35.58 20.02 -12.79
CA PRO A 97 36.58 19.68 -13.79
C PRO A 97 37.88 20.32 -13.34
N ALA A 98 38.99 19.56 -13.37
CA ALA A 98 40.30 20.06 -12.98
C ALA A 98 40.53 21.41 -13.68
N ALA A 99 40.70 22.47 -12.88
CA ALA A 99 40.72 23.84 -13.39
C ALA A 99 41.74 23.97 -14.53
N ALA A 100 41.23 24.19 -15.76
CA ALA A 100 42.07 24.69 -16.84
C ALA A 100 42.49 26.11 -16.44
N TRP A 101 43.80 26.35 -16.37
CA TRP A 101 44.34 27.65 -16.00
C TRP A 101 43.85 28.72 -16.98
N GLY A 102 42.97 29.62 -16.54
CA GLY A 102 42.52 30.78 -17.32
C GLY A 102 41.02 31.06 -17.32
N GLU A 103 40.17 30.15 -16.83
CA GLU A 103 38.73 30.40 -16.77
C GLU A 103 38.32 31.06 -15.44
N VAL A 104 37.57 32.16 -15.54
CA VAL A 104 36.95 32.83 -14.39
C VAL A 104 35.93 31.87 -13.78
N GLN A 105 36.18 31.43 -12.55
CA GLN A 105 35.23 30.65 -11.77
C GLN A 105 33.96 31.47 -11.56
N THR A 106 32.90 31.19 -12.31
CA THR A 106 31.56 31.55 -11.90
C THR A 106 31.22 30.71 -10.68
N ALA A 107 30.92 31.36 -9.56
CA ALA A 107 30.54 30.66 -8.35
C ALA A 107 29.38 29.70 -8.67
N ALA A 108 29.56 28.41 -8.39
CA ALA A 108 28.50 27.43 -8.54
C ALA A 108 27.29 27.92 -7.72
N THR A 109 26.15 28.08 -8.39
CA THR A 109 24.86 28.33 -7.74
C THR A 109 24.68 27.27 -6.66
N PRO A 110 24.30 27.63 -5.41
CA PRO A 110 24.02 26.62 -4.40
C PRO A 110 22.96 25.68 -4.98
N GLY A 111 23.33 24.41 -5.16
CA GLY A 111 22.42 23.39 -5.67
C GLY A 111 21.15 23.36 -4.82
N HIS A 112 20.02 23.06 -5.48
CA HIS A 112 18.73 22.80 -4.84
C HIS A 112 18.94 21.98 -3.57
N VAL A 113 18.61 22.53 -2.40
CA VAL A 113 18.68 21.78 -1.14
C VAL A 113 17.47 20.84 -1.16
N PRO A 114 17.66 19.51 -1.26
CA PRO A 114 16.54 18.63 -1.47
C PRO A 114 15.58 18.66 -0.28
N ARG A 115 14.28 18.73 -0.57
CA ARG A 115 13.24 18.65 0.47
C ARG A 115 13.20 17.26 1.09
N PRO A 116 12.85 17.14 2.38
CA PRO A 116 12.82 15.86 3.08
C PRO A 116 12.00 14.79 2.34
N GLN A 117 12.41 13.53 2.45
CA GLN A 117 11.62 12.40 1.98
C GLN A 117 10.76 11.86 3.13
N ASN A 118 9.45 12.08 3.05
CA ASN A 118 8.52 11.76 4.14
C ASN A 118 7.64 10.54 3.87
N LEU A 119 7.64 9.95 2.68
CA LEU A 119 6.89 8.71 2.43
C LEU A 119 7.47 7.55 3.26
N ARG A 120 6.60 6.72 3.83
CA ARG A 120 6.96 5.55 4.66
C ARG A 120 6.33 4.30 4.06
N PHE A 121 5.86 3.35 4.88
CA PHE A 121 5.11 2.22 4.33
C PHE A 121 3.99 2.74 3.44
N GLN A 122 3.57 1.94 2.47
CA GLN A 122 2.50 2.31 1.55
C GLN A 122 1.28 2.92 2.27
N GLY A 123 0.91 4.14 1.88
CA GLY A 123 -0.16 4.94 2.50
C GLY A 123 0.26 5.84 3.67
N GLN A 124 1.50 5.69 4.16
CA GLN A 124 2.02 6.42 5.30
C GLN A 124 2.87 7.64 4.91
N TYR A 125 2.70 8.71 5.68
CA TYR A 125 3.49 9.93 5.61
C TYR A 125 4.10 10.22 6.99
N LEU A 126 5.42 10.39 7.06
CA LEU A 126 6.10 10.78 8.29
C LEU A 126 5.78 12.24 8.62
N ASP A 127 5.13 12.44 9.75
CA ASP A 127 5.11 13.72 10.44
C ASP A 127 6.39 13.86 11.26
N ARG A 128 7.31 14.72 10.80
CA ARG A 128 8.61 14.93 11.46
C ARG A 128 8.51 15.64 12.81
N GLU A 129 7.42 16.36 13.09
CA GLU A 129 7.28 17.07 14.37
C GLU A 129 7.02 16.07 15.50
N THR A 130 6.21 15.04 15.23
CA THR A 130 5.84 14.03 16.22
C THR A 130 6.66 12.75 16.11
N GLY A 131 7.27 12.48 14.95
CA GLY A 131 7.89 11.20 14.63
C GLY A 131 6.89 10.09 14.28
N LEU A 132 5.59 10.40 14.28
CA LEU A 132 4.52 9.46 13.95
C LEU A 132 4.29 9.45 12.45
N HIS A 133 3.76 8.33 11.96
CA HIS A 133 3.36 8.20 10.57
C HIS A 133 1.86 8.43 10.45
N TYR A 134 1.46 9.50 9.76
CA TYR A 134 0.09 9.70 9.37
C TYR A 134 -0.32 8.64 8.33
N ASN A 135 -1.34 7.84 8.66
CA ASN A 135 -1.86 6.77 7.82
C ASN A 135 -3.37 6.99 7.63
N THR A 136 -3.71 8.07 6.92
CA THR A 136 -5.07 8.52 6.56
C THR A 136 -5.99 8.78 7.77
N PHE A 137 -6.48 7.75 8.45
CA PHE A 137 -7.42 7.88 9.57
C PHE A 137 -6.77 7.72 10.94
N ARG A 138 -5.52 7.28 10.99
CA ARG A 138 -4.82 6.98 12.24
C ARG A 138 -3.37 7.44 12.18
N PHE A 139 -2.80 7.75 13.33
CA PHE A 139 -1.36 7.90 13.49
C PHE A 139 -0.74 6.57 13.91
N TYR A 140 0.27 6.13 13.17
CA TYR A 140 1.06 4.94 13.41
C TYR A 140 2.38 5.30 14.09
N ASP A 141 2.69 4.57 15.16
CA ASP A 141 3.96 4.65 15.85
C ASP A 141 4.87 3.50 15.38
N PRO A 142 5.94 3.81 14.62
CA PRO A 142 6.85 2.81 14.07
C PRO A 142 7.81 2.20 15.12
N ASP A 143 7.96 2.82 16.30
CA ASP A 143 8.81 2.29 17.37
C ASP A 143 8.20 1.06 18.03
N ILE A 144 6.87 1.08 18.19
CA ILE A 144 6.11 0.00 18.81
C ILE A 144 5.27 -0.80 17.80
N GLY A 145 5.26 -0.40 16.54
CA GLY A 145 4.62 -1.13 15.45
C GLY A 145 3.10 -1.14 15.49
N ARG A 146 2.48 -0.04 15.95
CA ARG A 146 1.01 0.03 16.11
C ARG A 146 0.44 1.44 15.96
N PHE A 147 -0.86 1.52 15.77
CA PHE A 147 -1.57 2.80 15.84
C PHE A 147 -1.65 3.31 17.28
N ILE A 148 -1.63 4.64 17.42
CA ILE A 148 -1.86 5.31 18.71
C ILE A 148 -3.34 5.64 18.94
N ASN A 149 -4.14 5.64 17.87
CA ASN A 149 -5.58 5.83 17.93
C ASN A 149 -6.29 4.48 17.79
N PRO A 150 -7.39 4.26 18.52
CA PRO A 150 -8.22 3.07 18.31
C PRO A 150 -8.82 3.10 16.91
N ASP A 151 -9.05 1.92 16.36
CA ASP A 151 -9.69 1.74 15.05
C ASP A 151 -11.03 2.49 14.97
N PRO A 152 -11.22 3.42 14.01
CA PRO A 152 -12.46 4.19 13.85
C PRO A 152 -13.69 3.32 13.62
N ILE A 153 -13.53 2.11 13.05
CA ILE A 153 -14.64 1.15 12.88
C ILE A 153 -14.86 0.28 14.13
N GLY A 154 -14.12 0.54 15.21
CA GLY A 154 -14.27 -0.09 16.51
C GLY A 154 -13.97 -1.59 16.47
N LEU A 155 -14.70 -2.37 17.26
CA LEU A 155 -14.52 -3.83 17.35
C LEU A 155 -14.74 -4.55 16.00
N ASN A 156 -15.35 -3.88 15.02
CA ASN A 156 -15.48 -4.43 13.67
C ASN A 156 -14.13 -4.53 12.95
N GLY A 157 -13.13 -3.75 13.35
CA GLY A 157 -11.75 -3.85 12.87
C GLY A 157 -10.91 -4.94 13.57
N GLY A 158 -11.55 -5.74 14.43
CA GLY A 158 -10.93 -6.82 15.19
C GLY A 158 -10.75 -6.51 16.68
N HIS A 159 -10.24 -7.49 17.42
CA HIS A 159 -10.13 -7.39 18.88
C HIS A 159 -9.02 -6.44 19.35
N ASN A 160 -8.00 -6.19 18.51
CA ASN A 160 -6.91 -5.28 18.82
C ASN A 160 -7.03 -4.01 17.98
N LEU A 161 -7.72 -3.01 18.55
CA LEU A 161 -8.04 -1.73 17.90
C LEU A 161 -6.81 -0.90 17.50
N TYR A 162 -5.62 -1.27 17.95
CA TYR A 162 -4.39 -0.55 17.70
C TYR A 162 -3.46 -1.28 16.74
N ARG A 163 -3.84 -2.47 16.23
CA ARG A 163 -2.97 -3.26 15.34
C ARG A 163 -2.80 -2.56 13.99
N TYR A 164 -1.57 -2.48 13.50
CA TYR A 164 -1.30 -2.07 12.12
C TYR A 164 -1.53 -3.21 11.14
N THR A 165 -0.76 -4.29 11.27
CA THR A 165 -0.84 -5.45 10.37
C THR A 165 -0.31 -6.68 11.09
N PRO A 166 -0.76 -7.91 10.74
CA PRO A 166 -0.13 -9.13 11.22
C PRO A 166 1.34 -9.26 10.87
N ASN A 167 1.76 -8.81 9.68
CA ASN A 167 3.13 -8.94 9.19
C ASN A 167 3.48 -7.79 8.22
N PRO A 168 4.30 -6.81 8.61
CA PRO A 168 4.54 -5.60 7.82
C PRO A 168 5.32 -5.83 6.53
N ILE A 169 6.02 -6.97 6.41
CA ILE A 169 6.81 -7.31 5.22
C ILE A 169 5.91 -7.81 4.08
N THR A 170 4.85 -8.52 4.42
CA THR A 170 3.95 -9.16 3.44
C THR A 170 2.55 -8.55 3.42
N TRP A 171 2.21 -7.75 4.43
CA TRP A 171 0.89 -7.17 4.66
C TRP A 171 1.04 -5.72 5.10
N ILE A 172 0.39 -4.82 4.38
CA ILE A 172 0.29 -3.41 4.69
C ILE A 172 -1.18 -3.05 4.93
N ASP A 173 -1.45 -2.05 5.75
CA ASP A 173 -2.77 -1.41 5.88
C ASP A 173 -2.67 0.02 5.32
N PRO A 174 -2.83 0.22 4.00
CA PRO A 174 -2.64 1.53 3.38
C PRO A 174 -3.75 2.54 3.72
N TRP A 175 -4.84 2.07 4.34
CA TRP A 175 -6.04 2.85 4.56
C TRP A 175 -6.22 3.15 6.04
N GLY A 176 -5.65 2.35 6.94
CA GLY A 176 -5.95 2.45 8.35
C GLY A 176 -7.32 1.86 8.71
N TRP A 177 -7.88 0.98 7.88
CA TRP A 177 -9.21 0.35 8.06
C TRP A 177 -9.12 -1.17 7.90
N ALA A 178 -9.89 -1.91 8.70
CA ALA A 178 -10.09 -3.34 8.51
C ALA A 178 -11.48 -3.60 7.87
N GLY A 179 -11.53 -3.66 6.54
CA GLY A 179 -12.77 -3.75 5.73
C GLY A 179 -13.62 -5.03 5.80
N CYS A 180 -13.21 -6.00 6.61
CA CYS A 180 -13.92 -7.28 6.76
C CYS A 180 -14.35 -7.46 8.21
N THR A 181 -15.66 -7.53 8.45
CA THR A 181 -16.19 -7.75 9.80
C THR A 181 -16.56 -9.22 9.98
N LEU A 182 -15.92 -9.87 10.95
CA LEU A 182 -16.27 -11.23 11.36
C LEU A 182 -17.04 -11.20 12.68
N THR A 183 -18.24 -11.79 12.70
CA THR A 183 -19.07 -11.88 13.90
C THR A 183 -19.45 -13.32 14.20
N LYS A 184 -19.50 -13.69 15.48
CA LYS A 184 -19.94 -15.03 15.87
C LYS A 184 -21.44 -15.18 15.61
N ALA A 185 -21.82 -16.24 14.90
CA ALA A 185 -23.21 -16.49 14.54
C ALA A 185 -24.00 -17.11 15.69
N LYS A 186 -25.31 -16.84 15.72
CA LYS A 186 -26.30 -17.57 16.54
C LYS A 186 -27.04 -18.60 15.69
N SER A 187 -26.31 -19.31 14.82
CA SER A 187 -26.85 -20.32 13.90
C SER A 187 -26.33 -21.72 14.28
N LYS A 188 -27.08 -22.75 13.87
CA LYS A 188 -26.60 -24.15 13.92
C LYS A 188 -25.87 -24.55 12.63
N ASP A 189 -26.07 -23.80 11.56
CA ASP A 189 -25.60 -24.14 10.21
C ASP A 189 -24.22 -23.55 9.88
N TYR A 190 -23.81 -22.53 10.62
CA TYR A 190 -22.50 -21.87 10.49
C TYR A 190 -22.10 -21.21 11.81
N ASP A 191 -20.81 -21.00 12.00
CA ASP A 191 -20.21 -20.57 13.27
C ASP A 191 -19.98 -19.05 13.32
N TYR A 192 -19.70 -18.44 12.15
CA TYR A 192 -19.46 -17.00 12.01
C TYR A 192 -20.13 -16.42 10.76
N THR A 193 -20.43 -15.12 10.79
CA THR A 193 -20.80 -14.32 9.61
C THR A 193 -19.65 -13.38 9.28
N LEU A 194 -19.13 -13.49 8.06
CA LEU A 194 -18.17 -12.57 7.45
C LEU A 194 -18.93 -11.59 6.55
N ARG A 195 -18.96 -10.31 6.94
CA ARG A 195 -19.62 -9.25 6.20
C ARG A 195 -18.59 -8.48 5.37
N LEU A 196 -18.84 -8.38 4.07
CA LEU A 196 -17.99 -7.75 3.05
C LEU A 196 -18.69 -6.52 2.48
N LYS A 197 -18.06 -5.34 2.60
CA LYS A 197 -18.63 -4.09 2.09
C LYS A 197 -18.25 -3.89 0.62
N ARG A 198 -19.20 -4.01 -0.31
CA ARG A 198 -18.90 -4.02 -1.76
C ARG A 198 -18.08 -2.80 -2.20
N SER A 199 -18.35 -1.62 -1.64
CA SER A 199 -17.68 -0.37 -2.03
C SER A 199 -16.16 -0.37 -1.78
N GLU A 200 -15.63 -1.22 -0.91
CA GLU A 200 -14.20 -1.27 -0.59
C GLU A 200 -13.38 -2.02 -1.63
N TYR A 201 -13.90 -3.15 -2.11
CA TYR A 201 -13.32 -3.95 -3.19
C TYR A 201 -14.41 -4.27 -4.23
N PRO A 202 -14.82 -3.28 -5.04
CA PRO A 202 -16.00 -3.39 -5.89
C PRO A 202 -15.95 -4.54 -6.88
N GLN A 203 -14.78 -4.86 -7.40
CA GLN A 203 -14.64 -5.94 -8.38
C GLN A 203 -14.68 -7.30 -7.70
N THR A 204 -13.89 -7.51 -6.65
CA THR A 204 -13.77 -8.81 -5.94
C THR A 204 -15.04 -9.15 -5.20
N PHE A 205 -15.54 -8.25 -4.35
CA PHE A 205 -16.78 -8.52 -3.62
C PHE A 205 -17.99 -8.52 -4.56
N GLY A 206 -17.89 -7.82 -5.70
CA GLY A 206 -18.84 -7.96 -6.79
C GLY A 206 -18.84 -9.36 -7.39
N HIS A 207 -17.67 -9.93 -7.66
CA HIS A 207 -17.56 -11.31 -8.13
C HIS A 207 -18.10 -12.34 -7.13
N ILE A 208 -17.76 -12.20 -5.85
CA ILE A 208 -18.27 -13.06 -4.78
C ILE A 208 -19.80 -12.99 -4.74
N SER A 209 -20.38 -11.78 -4.77
CA SER A 209 -21.83 -11.59 -4.79
C SER A 209 -22.49 -12.24 -6.01
N ASP A 210 -21.93 -12.08 -7.20
CA ASP A 210 -22.48 -12.67 -8.42
C ASP A 210 -22.37 -14.20 -8.39
N ALA A 211 -21.24 -14.74 -7.91
CA ALA A 211 -21.03 -16.18 -7.80
C ALA A 211 -22.03 -16.79 -6.82
N ILE A 212 -22.24 -16.17 -5.65
CA ILE A 212 -23.29 -16.60 -4.71
C ILE A 212 -24.67 -16.54 -5.36
N GLY A 213 -24.99 -15.46 -6.08
CA GLY A 213 -26.25 -15.32 -6.82
C GLY A 213 -26.44 -16.40 -7.91
N ASN A 214 -25.35 -16.93 -8.45
CA ASN A 214 -25.32 -18.03 -9.42
C ASN A 214 -25.28 -19.42 -8.77
N GLY A 215 -25.48 -19.52 -7.46
CA GLY A 215 -25.59 -20.81 -6.75
C GLY A 215 -24.28 -21.38 -6.21
N HIS A 216 -23.18 -20.61 -6.26
CA HIS A 216 -21.98 -20.98 -5.49
C HIS A 216 -22.21 -20.79 -4.00
N ALA A 217 -21.45 -21.50 -3.16
CA ALA A 217 -21.65 -21.52 -1.72
C ALA A 217 -21.54 -20.11 -1.09
N ASP A 218 -22.54 -19.74 -0.28
CA ASP A 218 -22.52 -18.58 0.61
C ASP A 218 -22.05 -18.95 2.03
N ILE A 219 -22.12 -20.24 2.39
CA ILE A 219 -21.51 -20.80 3.60
C ILE A 219 -20.30 -21.63 3.20
N VAL A 220 -19.13 -21.24 3.71
CA VAL A 220 -17.84 -21.81 3.37
C VAL A 220 -17.13 -22.33 4.61
N THR A 221 -16.37 -23.41 4.46
CA THR A 221 -15.66 -24.08 5.54
C THR A 221 -14.16 -23.84 5.40
N VAL A 222 -13.54 -23.24 6.42
CA VAL A 222 -12.09 -22.99 6.45
C VAL A 222 -11.32 -24.30 6.33
N GLN A 223 -10.49 -24.45 5.30
CA GLN A 223 -9.65 -25.62 5.08
C GLN A 223 -8.37 -25.21 4.35
N ARG A 224 -7.35 -24.77 5.09
CA ARG A 224 -6.15 -24.18 4.49
C ARG A 224 -5.23 -25.22 3.84
N GLY A 225 -5.24 -26.45 4.35
CA GLY A 225 -4.38 -27.53 3.86
C GLY A 225 -4.62 -27.94 2.39
N SER A 226 -5.83 -27.70 1.85
CA SER A 226 -6.19 -28.04 0.47
C SER A 226 -6.00 -26.88 -0.52
N ALA A 227 -5.62 -25.69 -0.06
CA ALA A 227 -5.63 -24.48 -0.89
C ALA A 227 -4.80 -24.58 -2.18
N LYS A 228 -3.61 -25.20 -2.12
CA LYS A 228 -2.77 -25.38 -3.32
C LYS A 228 -3.42 -26.31 -4.35
N LEU A 229 -4.12 -27.35 -3.90
CA LEU A 229 -4.83 -28.27 -4.77
C LEU A 229 -6.08 -27.59 -5.36
N ASN A 230 -6.85 -26.91 -4.53
CA ASN A 230 -8.05 -26.18 -4.96
C ASN A 230 -7.71 -25.15 -6.04
N ARG A 231 -6.69 -24.32 -5.81
CA ARG A 231 -6.24 -23.32 -6.80
C ARG A 231 -5.73 -23.93 -8.11
N LYS A 232 -5.19 -25.15 -8.08
CA LYS A 232 -4.81 -25.87 -9.29
C LYS A 232 -6.04 -26.32 -10.08
N LEU A 233 -7.08 -26.78 -9.39
CA LEU A 233 -8.31 -27.28 -9.99
C LEU A 233 -9.18 -26.15 -10.56
N SER A 234 -9.43 -25.10 -9.78
CA SER A 234 -10.22 -23.93 -10.20
C SER A 234 -9.63 -23.22 -11.41
N LEU A 235 -8.30 -23.10 -11.48
CA LEU A 235 -7.60 -22.39 -12.56
C LEU A 235 -7.20 -23.29 -13.74
N ALA A 236 -7.59 -24.56 -13.73
CA ALA A 236 -7.26 -25.49 -14.80
C ALA A 236 -7.86 -25.02 -16.14
N GLY A 237 -7.01 -24.85 -17.16
CA GLY A 237 -7.44 -24.39 -18.48
C GLY A 237 -7.70 -22.88 -18.61
N ILE A 238 -7.67 -22.12 -17.51
CA ILE A 238 -7.85 -20.67 -17.53
C ILE A 238 -6.50 -20.00 -17.72
N LYS A 239 -6.30 -19.35 -18.88
CA LYS A 239 -5.04 -18.65 -19.19
C LYS A 239 -4.82 -17.46 -18.27
N THR A 240 -3.58 -17.06 -18.07
CA THR A 240 -3.27 -15.77 -17.43
C THR A 240 -3.57 -14.62 -18.40
N LYS A 241 -3.99 -13.48 -17.87
CA LYS A 241 -4.17 -12.23 -18.63
C LYS A 241 -3.24 -11.18 -18.03
N ALA A 242 -2.45 -10.51 -18.86
CA ALA A 242 -1.50 -9.50 -18.39
C ALA A 242 -2.23 -8.39 -17.61
N GLY A 243 -1.67 -7.99 -16.47
CA GLY A 243 -2.23 -6.94 -15.60
C GLY A 243 -3.52 -7.31 -14.87
N MET A 244 -3.89 -8.60 -14.81
CA MET A 244 -5.14 -9.06 -14.18
C MET A 244 -4.87 -10.29 -13.32
N ASP A 245 -5.44 -10.32 -12.12
CA ASP A 245 -5.45 -11.52 -11.29
C ASP A 245 -6.70 -12.36 -11.61
N ARG A 246 -6.62 -13.67 -11.37
CA ARG A 246 -7.76 -14.59 -11.48
C ARG A 246 -8.31 -14.81 -10.08
N ASP A 247 -9.40 -14.12 -9.77
CA ASP A 247 -10.14 -14.30 -8.53
C ASP A 247 -11.01 -15.55 -8.58
N GLU A 248 -11.24 -16.19 -7.44
CA GLU A 248 -11.85 -17.51 -7.31
C GLU A 248 -12.94 -17.49 -6.23
N TRP A 249 -14.18 -17.86 -6.58
CA TRP A 249 -15.25 -18.09 -5.60
C TRP A 249 -15.97 -19.45 -5.79
N PRO A 250 -16.05 -20.31 -4.76
CA PRO A 250 -15.46 -20.15 -3.44
C PRO A 250 -13.92 -20.16 -3.46
N MET A 251 -13.30 -19.38 -2.57
CA MET A 251 -11.84 -19.24 -2.52
C MET A 251 -11.14 -20.58 -2.23
N ALA A 252 -9.91 -20.71 -2.72
CA ALA A 252 -9.13 -21.93 -2.57
C ALA A 252 -8.89 -22.36 -1.10
N MET A 253 -8.85 -21.42 -0.15
CA MET A 253 -8.69 -21.70 1.28
C MET A 253 -9.92 -22.33 1.95
N PHE A 254 -11.01 -22.49 1.21
CA PHE A 254 -12.23 -23.15 1.67
C PHE A 254 -12.38 -24.56 1.10
N LYS A 255 -13.08 -25.42 1.83
CA LYS A 255 -13.41 -26.78 1.41
C LYS A 255 -14.25 -26.78 0.12
N GLU A 256 -15.11 -25.78 -0.05
CA GLU A 256 -16.01 -25.60 -1.19
C GLU A 256 -15.32 -24.99 -2.41
N GLY A 257 -14.06 -24.57 -2.27
CA GLY A 257 -13.25 -24.09 -3.39
C GLY A 257 -12.72 -25.23 -4.25
N GLY A 258 -12.05 -24.88 -5.35
CA GLY A 258 -11.45 -25.86 -6.26
C GLY A 258 -12.27 -26.08 -7.52
N ASP A 259 -12.50 -27.35 -7.88
CA ASP A 259 -13.21 -27.70 -9.11
C ASP A 259 -14.62 -27.10 -9.12
N GLY A 260 -14.98 -26.45 -10.24
CA GLY A 260 -16.27 -25.75 -10.37
C GLY A 260 -16.36 -24.40 -9.66
N ALA A 261 -15.28 -23.86 -9.07
CA ALA A 261 -15.28 -22.48 -8.57
C ALA A 261 -15.45 -21.48 -9.73
N SER A 262 -16.22 -20.41 -9.49
CA SER A 262 -16.33 -19.27 -10.40
C SER A 262 -14.99 -18.54 -10.45
N VAL A 263 -14.54 -18.19 -11.65
CA VAL A 263 -13.28 -17.47 -11.86
C VAL A 263 -13.52 -16.21 -12.68
N ARG A 264 -13.01 -15.07 -12.20
CA ARG A 264 -13.12 -13.77 -12.88
C ARG A 264 -11.76 -13.10 -12.94
N TYR A 265 -11.47 -12.41 -14.04
CA TYR A 265 -10.30 -11.52 -14.10
C TYR A 265 -10.62 -10.22 -13.38
N ILE A 266 -9.82 -9.89 -12.38
CA ILE A 266 -10.02 -8.74 -11.51
C ILE A 266 -8.72 -7.91 -11.48
N ASP A 267 -8.87 -6.60 -11.31
CA ASP A 267 -7.74 -5.72 -11.04
C ASP A 267 -6.88 -6.25 -9.87
N PRO A 268 -5.56 -6.39 -10.03
CA PRO A 268 -4.71 -6.97 -9.00
C PRO A 268 -4.75 -6.23 -7.65
N SER A 269 -4.94 -4.90 -7.65
CA SER A 269 -5.03 -4.13 -6.39
C SER A 269 -6.30 -4.47 -5.64
N ASP A 270 -7.44 -4.51 -6.35
CA ASP A 270 -8.73 -4.87 -5.77
C ASP A 270 -8.70 -6.31 -5.22
N ASN A 271 -8.23 -7.27 -6.03
CA ASN A 271 -8.19 -8.68 -5.67
C ASN A 271 -7.27 -9.00 -4.49
N ARG A 272 -6.06 -8.43 -4.48
CA ARG A 272 -5.08 -8.70 -3.41
C ARG A 272 -5.49 -8.03 -2.11
N GLY A 273 -6.05 -6.81 -2.18
CA GLY A 273 -6.60 -6.13 -1.02
C GLY A 273 -7.76 -6.90 -0.40
N ALA A 274 -8.71 -7.36 -1.22
CA ALA A 274 -9.83 -8.20 -0.77
C ALA A 274 -9.37 -9.51 -0.14
N GLY A 275 -8.46 -10.24 -0.80
CA GLY A 275 -7.90 -11.50 -0.30
C GLY A 275 -7.15 -11.33 1.02
N SER A 276 -6.41 -10.23 1.17
CA SER A 276 -5.78 -9.83 2.43
C SER A 276 -6.83 -9.61 3.52
N SER A 277 -7.81 -8.74 3.26
CA SER A 277 -8.86 -8.39 4.23
C SER A 277 -9.60 -9.64 4.75
N ILE A 278 -10.01 -10.53 3.85
CA ILE A 278 -10.67 -11.79 4.21
C ILE A 278 -9.70 -12.73 4.96
N GLY A 279 -8.47 -12.89 4.47
CA GLY A 279 -7.46 -13.72 5.12
C GLY A 279 -7.16 -13.32 6.56
N ASN A 280 -7.07 -12.01 6.83
CA ASN A 280 -6.88 -11.48 8.18
C ASN A 280 -8.11 -11.73 9.06
N ALA A 281 -9.31 -11.43 8.56
CA ALA A 281 -10.56 -11.66 9.31
C ALA A 281 -10.71 -13.12 9.73
N LEU A 282 -10.25 -14.06 8.91
CA LEU A 282 -10.34 -15.50 9.17
C LEU A 282 -9.10 -16.09 9.83
N SER A 283 -8.02 -15.33 10.04
CA SER A 283 -6.69 -15.85 10.41
C SER A 283 -6.69 -16.70 11.69
N ASP A 284 -7.44 -16.29 12.71
CA ASP A 284 -7.52 -16.98 14.00
C ASP A 284 -8.53 -18.14 14.02
N LEU A 285 -9.30 -18.35 12.95
CA LEU A 285 -10.28 -19.43 12.89
C LEU A 285 -9.61 -20.77 12.58
N PRO A 286 -9.87 -21.83 13.37
CA PRO A 286 -9.35 -23.16 13.08
C PRO A 286 -9.98 -23.75 11.82
N ASP A 287 -9.25 -24.65 11.16
CA ASP A 287 -9.80 -25.43 10.05
C ASP A 287 -11.05 -26.21 10.53
N GLY A 288 -12.07 -26.30 9.67
CA GLY A 288 -13.39 -26.85 9.98
C GLY A 288 -14.43 -25.81 10.41
N THR A 289 -14.02 -24.57 10.70
CA THR A 289 -14.95 -23.48 11.03
C THR A 289 -15.80 -23.11 9.80
N ARG A 290 -17.12 -23.05 9.97
CA ARG A 290 -18.07 -22.66 8.93
C ARG A 290 -18.39 -21.17 9.03
N VAL A 291 -18.27 -20.47 7.91
CA VAL A 291 -18.42 -19.02 7.82
C VAL A 291 -19.46 -18.70 6.75
N LYS A 292 -20.52 -17.99 7.12
CA LYS A 292 -21.47 -17.42 6.16
C LYS A 292 -20.92 -16.09 5.65
N VAL A 293 -20.91 -15.90 4.34
CA VAL A 293 -20.39 -14.71 3.67
C VAL A 293 -21.56 -13.86 3.21
N GLU A 294 -21.57 -12.60 3.61
CA GLU A 294 -22.63 -11.65 3.27
C GLU A 294 -22.02 -10.39 2.66
N ILE A 295 -22.47 -10.05 1.45
CA ILE A 295 -22.06 -8.85 0.74
C ILE A 295 -23.15 -7.82 0.94
N PHE A 296 -22.77 -6.61 1.34
CA PHE A 296 -23.71 -5.51 1.50
C PHE A 296 -23.24 -4.28 0.74
N ASP A 297 -24.21 -3.56 0.21
CA ASP A 297 -24.07 -2.26 -0.43
C ASP A 297 -24.52 -1.23 0.61
N GLU A 298 -23.56 -0.63 1.31
CA GLU A 298 -23.80 0.55 2.18
C GLU A 298 -23.65 1.84 1.36
#